data_AF-A0A7W1PWJ5-F1
#
_entry.id   AF-A0A7W1PWJ5-F1
#
_cell.length_a   1.000
_cell.length_b   1.000
_cell.length_c   1.000
_cell.angle_alpha   90.00
_cell.angle_beta   90.00
_cell.angle_gamma   90.00
#
_symmetry.space_group_name_H-M   'P 1'
#
loop_
_entity.id
_entity.type
_entity.pdbx_description
1 polymer ?
#
loop_
_entity_poly.entity_id
_entity_poly.type
_entity_poly.pdbx_seq_one_letter_code
_entity_poly.pdbx_strand_id
1 'polypeptide(L)'
;ETAPASKIKLFRQNVVTDTLSLAEELPEIINVDSLHNANGSFSPDGKTFYFTRCGVSDKCKIWKAKVSEDGFYEIEALSELINQKGYSSTQPSYAIIDEREYLFFASNMPGGEGGIDIWNAEIIDGKASKAVNAGKAINSIEDEVTPFYHKPSKSLYFSSNWHIGFGNFDIFKSEGIPGNFSEPENIGLPLNSGANDFYFTMDAAGLNGYFTSNRKGAMVLEGETCCNDIYRFKYPETEVVDTLPLAVKMVDELNKWLPVTLYFHNDEPNPRTTDTITKINYLKAYNSYTAMVETYKKEYSKDLKGQEAIEAKENIEDFFKDQVEKGFNDLKYATEVLQKIMEEGYHIELTVKGYASPLAKSDYNVNLTKRRISSLKNYLMEFDDGFFLPYMNGNSSNGGKISVVEMPFGAYKAAETVSANLNDLKNSVYSRAAAMERKIEIIGIALKDSMPIAVVEPETKEEKFPGPKVENPSFDFGKVEYGKVVEHQFKIKNEGETDLIIFDAIGSCGCTVPEFSKSPIAPGEEAIITVKFDTLGKLGKQRNTVVLSTNAVPNRTILSISAEVEMKQ
;
A
#
# COMPACT_ATOMS: atom_id res chain seq x y z
N GLU A 1 -4.51 -46.62 14.56
CA GLU A 1 -4.58 -46.08 13.19
C GLU A 1 -4.34 -44.58 13.28
N THR A 2 -3.25 -44.09 12.69
CA THR A 2 -3.06 -42.65 12.49
C THR A 2 -4.11 -42.21 11.48
N ALA A 3 -4.88 -41.16 11.80
CA ALA A 3 -5.82 -40.57 10.85
C ALA A 3 -5.12 -40.34 9.51
N PRO A 4 -5.72 -40.70 8.36
CA PRO A 4 -5.09 -40.42 7.07
C PRO A 4 -4.85 -38.93 6.97
N ALA A 5 -3.61 -38.54 6.61
CA ALA A 5 -3.28 -37.13 6.36
C ALA A 5 -4.31 -36.54 5.40
N SER A 6 -4.92 -35.41 5.78
CA SER A 6 -5.92 -34.73 4.95
C SER A 6 -5.31 -34.36 3.60
N LYS A 7 -5.91 -34.81 2.51
CA LYS A 7 -5.43 -34.56 1.14
C LYS A 7 -6.17 -33.37 0.55
N ILE A 8 -5.47 -32.60 -0.28
CA ILE A 8 -6.07 -31.46 -0.98
C ILE A 8 -6.76 -32.01 -2.23
N LYS A 9 -8.03 -31.65 -2.39
CA LYS A 9 -8.89 -32.09 -3.48
C LYS A 9 -9.52 -30.88 -4.16
N LEU A 10 -9.84 -31.02 -5.43
CA LEU A 10 -10.54 -30.03 -6.23
C LEU A 10 -12.04 -30.31 -6.24
N PHE A 11 -12.82 -29.24 -6.11
CA PHE A 11 -14.29 -29.28 -6.15
C PHE A 11 -14.79 -28.30 -7.21
N ARG A 12 -16.00 -28.55 -7.71
CA ARG A 12 -16.73 -27.67 -8.61
C ARG A 12 -18.05 -27.25 -7.98
N GLN A 13 -18.40 -25.99 -8.19
CA GLN A 13 -19.72 -25.44 -7.88
C GLN A 13 -20.23 -24.65 -9.08
N ASN A 14 -21.53 -24.63 -9.27
CA ASN A 14 -22.19 -23.75 -10.22
C ASN A 14 -22.74 -22.54 -9.47
N VAL A 15 -22.64 -21.36 -10.09
CA VAL A 15 -23.25 -20.13 -9.57
C VAL A 15 -24.67 -20.06 -10.12
N VAL A 16 -25.67 -20.07 -9.25
CA VAL A 16 -27.10 -19.96 -9.60
C VAL A 16 -27.67 -18.70 -8.96
N THR A 17 -27.94 -17.67 -9.77
CA THR A 17 -28.66 -16.44 -9.36
C THR A 17 -28.24 -15.93 -7.97
N ASP A 18 -26.94 -15.68 -7.80
CA ASP A 18 -26.30 -15.22 -6.55
C ASP A 18 -26.11 -16.23 -5.40
N THR A 19 -26.29 -17.53 -5.63
CA THR A 19 -25.95 -18.58 -4.65
C THR A 19 -25.01 -19.62 -5.27
N LEU A 20 -24.16 -20.24 -4.45
CA LEU A 20 -23.34 -21.38 -4.86
C LEU A 20 -24.14 -22.66 -4.68
N SER A 21 -24.09 -23.55 -5.68
CA SER A 21 -24.57 -24.93 -5.51
C SER A 21 -23.78 -25.66 -4.42
N LEU A 22 -24.27 -26.83 -4.00
CA LEU A 22 -23.43 -27.73 -3.21
C LEU A 22 -22.12 -28.03 -3.98
N ALA A 23 -21.00 -28.10 -3.25
CA ALA A 23 -19.72 -28.47 -3.84
C ALA A 23 -19.73 -29.93 -4.26
N GLU A 24 -19.38 -30.17 -5.51
CA GLU A 24 -19.20 -31.51 -6.09
C GLU A 24 -17.70 -31.78 -6.19
N GLU A 25 -17.25 -32.88 -5.59
CA GLU A 25 -15.87 -33.32 -5.72
C GLU A 25 -15.57 -33.70 -7.18
N LEU A 26 -14.46 -33.22 -7.73
CA LEU A 26 -14.03 -33.66 -9.07
C LEU A 26 -13.70 -35.16 -9.06
N PRO A 27 -13.90 -35.88 -10.19
CA PRO A 27 -13.73 -37.33 -10.24
C PRO A 27 -12.30 -37.77 -9.92
N GLU A 28 -12.15 -39.03 -9.51
CA GLU A 28 -10.87 -39.65 -9.08
C GLU A 28 -9.74 -39.50 -10.12
N ILE A 29 -10.07 -39.43 -11.41
CA ILE A 29 -9.10 -39.20 -12.48
C ILE A 29 -8.35 -37.85 -12.34
N ILE A 30 -9.00 -36.87 -11.70
CA ILE A 30 -8.41 -35.60 -11.27
C ILE A 30 -7.95 -35.71 -9.82
N ASN A 31 -8.86 -36.05 -8.89
CA ASN A 31 -8.60 -36.19 -7.46
C ASN A 31 -8.01 -37.56 -7.12
N VAL A 32 -6.83 -37.84 -7.66
CA VAL A 32 -6.14 -39.11 -7.40
C VAL A 32 -5.81 -39.19 -5.92
N ASP A 33 -6.33 -40.23 -5.26
CA ASP A 33 -6.24 -40.38 -3.81
C ASP A 33 -4.81 -40.40 -3.27
N SER A 34 -3.78 -40.73 -4.05
CA SER A 34 -2.39 -40.74 -3.54
C SER A 34 -1.69 -39.37 -3.55
N LEU A 35 -2.33 -38.32 -4.08
CA LEU A 35 -1.70 -37.03 -4.38
C LEU A 35 -2.52 -35.84 -3.88
N HIS A 36 -1.86 -34.70 -3.69
CA HIS A 36 -2.53 -33.42 -3.46
C HIS A 36 -2.86 -32.79 -4.83
N ASN A 37 -4.12 -32.45 -5.05
CA ASN A 37 -4.59 -31.79 -6.28
C ASN A 37 -5.21 -30.45 -5.91
N ALA A 38 -4.70 -29.37 -6.49
CA ALA A 38 -5.05 -28.01 -6.12
C ALA A 38 -5.03 -27.09 -7.34
N ASN A 39 -5.56 -25.89 -7.19
CA ASN A 39 -5.46 -24.77 -8.13
C ASN A 39 -5.81 -25.12 -9.58
N GLY A 40 -7.06 -24.88 -9.96
CA GLY A 40 -7.56 -25.18 -11.30
C GLY A 40 -7.79 -23.93 -12.15
N SER A 41 -7.57 -24.05 -13.46
CA SER A 41 -7.93 -23.03 -14.45
C SER A 41 -8.39 -23.70 -15.75
N PHE A 42 -9.58 -23.32 -16.24
CA PHE A 42 -10.10 -23.79 -17.51
C PHE A 42 -9.67 -22.88 -18.66
N SER A 43 -9.49 -23.45 -19.86
CA SER A 43 -9.54 -22.67 -21.09
C SER A 43 -10.93 -22.01 -21.24
N PRO A 44 -11.03 -20.85 -21.92
CA PRO A 44 -12.31 -20.14 -22.07
C PRO A 44 -13.41 -20.95 -22.76
N ASP A 45 -13.03 -21.90 -23.61
CA ASP A 45 -13.95 -22.83 -24.27
C ASP A 45 -14.34 -24.03 -23.39
N GLY A 46 -13.77 -24.14 -22.20
CA GLY A 46 -14.01 -25.21 -21.23
C GLY A 46 -13.42 -26.57 -21.62
N LYS A 47 -12.69 -26.69 -22.73
CA LYS A 47 -12.21 -27.98 -23.26
C LYS A 47 -10.89 -28.46 -22.65
N THR A 48 -10.15 -27.57 -21.99
CA THR A 48 -8.89 -27.90 -21.34
C THR A 48 -8.92 -27.41 -19.90
N PHE A 49 -8.51 -28.27 -18.97
CA PHE A 49 -8.40 -27.94 -17.56
C PHE A 49 -6.95 -28.09 -17.12
N TYR A 50 -6.33 -26.98 -16.70
CA TYR A 50 -5.02 -26.94 -16.10
C TYR A 50 -5.14 -27.02 -14.58
N PHE A 51 -4.30 -27.80 -13.93
CA PHE A 51 -4.33 -27.92 -12.47
C PHE A 51 -2.97 -28.27 -11.87
N THR A 52 -2.81 -28.01 -10.58
CA THR A 52 -1.60 -28.36 -9.83
C THR A 52 -1.75 -29.74 -9.19
N ARG A 53 -0.70 -30.54 -9.28
CA ARG A 53 -0.57 -31.83 -8.59
C ARG A 53 0.77 -31.89 -7.86
N CYS A 54 0.73 -32.12 -6.55
CA CYS A 54 1.91 -32.23 -5.70
C CYS A 54 2.03 -33.64 -5.13
N GLY A 55 3.23 -34.21 -5.20
CA GLY A 55 3.53 -35.45 -4.49
C GLY A 55 3.65 -35.20 -2.99
N VAL A 56 3.35 -36.20 -2.18
CA VAL A 56 3.46 -36.11 -0.70
C VAL A 56 4.90 -35.77 -0.25
N SER A 57 5.91 -36.08 -1.08
CA SER A 57 7.32 -35.76 -0.88
C SER A 57 7.99 -35.17 -2.13
N ASP A 58 7.22 -34.79 -3.16
CA ASP A 58 7.73 -34.30 -4.44
C ASP A 58 7.25 -32.87 -4.70
N LYS A 59 7.97 -32.16 -5.57
CA LYS A 59 7.64 -30.80 -5.98
C LYS A 59 6.32 -30.78 -6.77
N CYS A 60 5.60 -29.66 -6.69
CA CYS A 60 4.34 -29.49 -7.41
C CYS A 60 4.61 -29.36 -8.92
N LYS A 61 3.71 -29.92 -9.73
CA LYS A 61 3.73 -29.81 -11.18
C LYS A 61 2.37 -29.37 -11.70
N ILE A 62 2.38 -28.66 -12.81
CA ILE A 62 1.18 -28.30 -13.56
C ILE A 62 0.85 -29.42 -14.54
N TRP A 63 -0.39 -29.88 -14.50
CA TRP A 63 -0.97 -30.88 -15.38
C TRP A 63 -2.07 -30.23 -16.22
N LYS A 64 -2.41 -30.88 -17.32
CA LYS A 64 -3.61 -30.55 -18.09
C LYS A 64 -4.44 -31.81 -18.34
N ALA A 65 -5.75 -31.61 -18.46
CA ALA A 65 -6.73 -32.62 -18.85
C ALA A 65 -7.60 -32.05 -19.97
N LYS A 66 -8.00 -32.88 -20.93
CA LYS A 66 -9.08 -32.54 -21.86
C LYS A 66 -10.44 -32.78 -21.20
N VAL A 67 -11.43 -32.03 -21.64
CA VAL A 67 -12.79 -32.03 -21.09
C VAL A 67 -13.78 -32.25 -22.22
N SER A 68 -14.66 -33.24 -22.05
CA SER A 68 -15.82 -33.51 -22.92
C SER A 68 -17.10 -33.56 -22.09
N GLU A 69 -18.24 -33.83 -22.74
CA GLU A 69 -19.51 -34.09 -22.05
C GLU A 69 -19.44 -35.29 -21.10
N ASP A 70 -18.60 -36.29 -21.41
CA ASP A 70 -18.40 -37.49 -20.59
C ASP A 70 -17.40 -37.27 -19.43
N GLY A 71 -16.80 -36.08 -19.32
CA GLY A 71 -15.88 -35.70 -18.25
C GLY A 71 -14.43 -35.48 -18.70
N PHE A 72 -13.48 -35.73 -17.80
CA PHE A 72 -12.06 -35.48 -18.03
C PHE A 72 -11.37 -36.69 -18.68
N TYR A 73 -10.50 -36.44 -19.66
CA TYR A 73 -9.70 -37.46 -20.35
C TYR A 73 -8.34 -36.91 -20.79
N GLU A 74 -7.41 -37.77 -21.22
CA GLU A 74 -6.04 -37.39 -21.63
C GLU A 74 -5.31 -36.47 -20.63
N ILE A 75 -5.08 -36.98 -19.42
CA ILE A 75 -4.44 -36.25 -18.32
C ILE A 75 -2.92 -36.41 -18.40
N GLU A 76 -2.20 -35.31 -18.57
CA GLU A 76 -0.74 -35.31 -18.69
C GLU A 76 -0.09 -34.14 -17.96
N ALA A 77 1.13 -34.35 -17.46
CA ALA A 77 1.94 -33.27 -16.93
C ALA A 77 2.41 -32.37 -18.10
N LEU A 78 2.49 -31.06 -17.87
CA LEU A 78 3.15 -30.17 -18.83
C LEU A 78 4.65 -30.52 -18.92
N SER A 79 5.26 -30.14 -20.05
CA SER A 79 6.66 -30.44 -20.34
C SER A 79 7.63 -29.74 -19.38
N GLU A 80 8.90 -30.12 -19.43
CA GLU A 80 10.01 -29.49 -18.68
C GLU A 80 10.22 -28.00 -19.03
N LEU A 81 9.56 -27.49 -20.08
CA LEU A 81 9.52 -26.05 -20.37
C LEU A 81 8.72 -25.24 -19.34
N ILE A 82 7.83 -25.92 -18.62
CA ILE A 82 7.00 -25.39 -17.55
C ILE A 82 7.39 -26.05 -16.22
N ASN A 83 7.38 -27.38 -16.18
CA ASN A 83 7.68 -28.17 -14.98
C ASN A 83 9.16 -28.52 -14.88
N GLN A 84 10.03 -27.52 -14.73
CA GLN A 84 11.47 -27.76 -14.69
C GLN A 84 11.88 -28.68 -13.53
N LYS A 85 12.67 -29.72 -13.84
CA LYS A 85 13.15 -30.70 -12.88
C LYS A 85 13.80 -30.06 -11.64
N GLY A 86 13.31 -30.45 -10.46
CA GLY A 86 13.82 -30.03 -9.15
C GLY A 86 13.09 -28.82 -8.54
N TYR A 87 12.22 -28.16 -9.30
CA TYR A 87 11.47 -26.98 -8.88
C TYR A 87 9.97 -27.26 -8.87
N SER A 88 9.20 -26.40 -8.19
CA SER A 88 7.74 -26.47 -8.15
C SER A 88 7.14 -25.46 -9.11
N SER A 89 6.13 -25.89 -9.85
CA SER A 89 5.25 -25.02 -10.63
C SER A 89 3.80 -25.29 -10.23
N THR A 90 3.06 -24.22 -9.96
CA THR A 90 1.75 -24.26 -9.32
C THR A 90 0.86 -23.09 -9.77
N GLN A 91 -0.39 -23.09 -9.35
CA GLN A 91 -1.34 -21.99 -9.54
C GLN A 91 -1.47 -21.55 -11.02
N PRO A 92 -1.77 -22.50 -11.94
CA PRO A 92 -1.98 -22.15 -13.33
C PRO A 92 -3.18 -21.20 -13.48
N SER A 93 -3.02 -20.20 -14.34
CA SER A 93 -4.09 -19.32 -14.79
C SER A 93 -4.00 -19.10 -16.28
N TYR A 94 -5.00 -19.58 -16.99
CA TYR A 94 -5.14 -19.36 -18.42
C TYR A 94 -5.58 -17.90 -18.70
N ALA A 95 -5.07 -17.31 -19.77
CA ALA A 95 -5.42 -15.97 -20.22
C ALA A 95 -5.47 -15.86 -21.75
N ILE A 96 -6.26 -14.92 -22.25
CA ILE A 96 -6.20 -14.48 -23.66
C ILE A 96 -5.79 -13.01 -23.70
N ILE A 97 -4.70 -12.72 -24.40
CA ILE A 97 -4.11 -11.39 -24.54
C ILE A 97 -3.84 -11.13 -26.01
N ASP A 98 -4.47 -10.10 -26.58
CA ASP A 98 -4.38 -9.76 -28.00
C ASP A 98 -4.58 -10.98 -28.93
N GLU A 99 -5.64 -11.76 -28.64
CA GLU A 99 -6.02 -12.99 -29.37
C GLU A 99 -4.97 -14.12 -29.34
N ARG A 100 -3.99 -14.03 -28.43
CA ARG A 100 -3.04 -15.11 -28.13
C ARG A 100 -3.35 -15.73 -26.78
N GLU A 101 -3.12 -17.03 -26.69
CA GLU A 101 -3.37 -17.83 -25.49
C GLU A 101 -2.12 -17.88 -24.62
N TYR A 102 -2.29 -17.66 -23.31
CA TYR A 102 -1.20 -17.69 -22.35
C TYR A 102 -1.55 -18.54 -21.14
N LEU A 103 -0.55 -19.19 -20.57
CA LEU A 103 -0.60 -19.78 -19.24
C LEU A 103 0.30 -18.97 -18.31
N PHE A 104 -0.29 -18.25 -17.36
CA PHE A 104 0.42 -17.72 -16.21
C PHE A 104 0.49 -18.77 -15.12
N PHE A 105 1.56 -18.76 -14.32
CA PHE A 105 1.72 -19.68 -13.20
C PHE A 105 2.79 -19.20 -12.22
N ALA A 106 2.77 -19.74 -11.00
CA ALA A 106 3.75 -19.44 -9.97
C ALA A 106 4.82 -20.54 -9.91
N SER A 107 6.10 -20.18 -9.82
CA SER A 107 7.21 -21.16 -9.83
C SER A 107 8.46 -20.61 -9.15
N ASN A 108 9.16 -21.48 -8.42
CA ASN A 108 10.45 -21.18 -7.80
C ASN A 108 11.65 -21.61 -8.66
N MET A 109 11.45 -21.67 -9.98
CA MET A 109 12.48 -22.13 -10.92
C MET A 109 13.56 -21.07 -11.18
N PRO A 110 14.78 -21.47 -11.59
CA PRO A 110 15.89 -20.55 -11.79
C PRO A 110 15.63 -19.51 -12.89
N GLY A 111 16.19 -18.31 -12.71
CA GLY A 111 15.92 -17.17 -13.58
C GLY A 111 14.76 -16.30 -13.10
N GLY A 112 14.28 -16.58 -11.88
CA GLY A 112 13.40 -15.75 -11.08
C GLY A 112 14.08 -14.55 -10.43
N GLU A 113 13.28 -13.68 -9.81
CA GLU A 113 13.76 -12.54 -9.02
C GLU A 113 13.89 -12.89 -7.52
N GLY A 114 13.09 -13.84 -7.02
CA GLY A 114 12.99 -14.14 -5.58
C GLY A 114 12.52 -15.55 -5.25
N GLY A 115 11.61 -15.65 -4.29
CA GLY A 115 11.10 -16.90 -3.74
C GLY A 115 10.29 -17.70 -4.77
N ILE A 116 8.98 -17.46 -4.80
CA ILE A 116 8.09 -17.95 -5.85
C ILE A 116 7.75 -16.78 -6.75
N ASP A 117 8.04 -16.88 -8.03
CA ASP A 117 7.76 -15.83 -9.00
C ASP A 117 6.59 -16.19 -9.92
N ILE A 118 5.99 -15.19 -10.53
CA ILE A 118 5.04 -15.36 -11.63
C ILE A 118 5.80 -15.50 -12.95
N TRP A 119 5.41 -16.53 -13.69
CA TRP A 119 5.89 -16.86 -15.03
C TRP A 119 4.72 -16.92 -16.00
N ASN A 120 5.02 -16.77 -17.29
CA ASN A 120 4.06 -16.93 -18.35
C ASN A 120 4.65 -17.75 -19.51
N ALA A 121 3.79 -18.46 -20.23
CA ALA A 121 4.13 -19.14 -21.48
C ALA A 121 2.98 -19.00 -22.47
N GLU A 122 3.29 -18.80 -23.75
CA GLU A 122 2.29 -18.80 -24.81
C GLU A 122 1.84 -20.24 -25.09
N ILE A 123 0.56 -20.44 -25.37
CA ILE A 123 0.01 -21.74 -25.76
C ILE A 123 -0.17 -21.72 -27.28
N ILE A 124 0.61 -22.55 -27.96
CA ILE A 124 0.62 -22.66 -29.43
C ILE A 124 0.21 -24.09 -29.78
N ASP A 125 -0.87 -24.25 -30.54
CA ASP A 125 -1.43 -25.56 -30.92
C ASP A 125 -1.65 -26.49 -29.71
N GLY A 126 -2.15 -25.92 -28.60
CA GLY A 126 -2.42 -26.65 -27.35
C GLY A 126 -1.17 -27.08 -26.56
N LYS A 127 0.01 -26.54 -26.90
CA LYS A 127 1.28 -26.79 -26.21
C LYS A 127 1.85 -25.49 -25.67
N ALA A 128 2.22 -25.50 -24.38
CA ALA A 128 2.88 -24.37 -23.77
C ALA A 128 4.32 -24.22 -24.30
N SER A 129 4.70 -22.99 -24.62
CA SER A 129 6.04 -22.59 -25.00
C SER A 129 7.01 -22.64 -23.81
N LYS A 130 8.26 -22.23 -24.04
CA LYS A 130 9.20 -21.98 -22.94
C LYS A 130 8.66 -20.87 -22.05
N ALA A 131 8.69 -21.09 -20.74
CA ALA A 131 8.31 -20.09 -19.75
C ALA A 131 9.25 -18.89 -19.73
N VAL A 132 8.67 -17.72 -19.49
CA VAL A 132 9.34 -16.43 -19.35
C VAL A 132 8.90 -15.80 -18.03
N ASN A 133 9.86 -15.28 -17.27
CA ASN A 133 9.59 -14.60 -16.01
C ASN A 133 8.77 -13.32 -16.28
N ALA A 134 7.78 -13.00 -15.43
CA ALA A 134 6.91 -11.84 -15.63
C ALA A 134 7.64 -10.48 -15.47
N GLY A 135 8.87 -10.48 -14.95
CA GLY A 135 9.74 -9.33 -14.82
C GLY A 135 9.63 -8.62 -13.47
N LYS A 136 10.58 -7.71 -13.21
CA LYS A 136 10.80 -7.00 -11.93
C LYS A 136 9.67 -6.09 -11.47
N ALA A 137 8.78 -5.69 -12.38
CA ALA A 137 7.59 -4.94 -12.00
C ALA A 137 6.60 -5.84 -11.25
N ILE A 138 6.52 -7.12 -11.63
CA ILE A 138 5.64 -8.08 -10.98
C ILE A 138 6.38 -8.73 -9.81
N ASN A 139 7.53 -9.33 -10.11
CA ASN A 139 8.27 -10.22 -9.23
C ASN A 139 9.28 -9.46 -8.36
N SER A 140 9.43 -9.92 -7.12
CA SER A 140 10.24 -9.30 -6.07
C SER A 140 11.27 -10.29 -5.50
N ILE A 141 11.88 -9.94 -4.36
CA ILE A 141 12.77 -10.87 -3.64
C ILE A 141 11.99 -11.92 -2.82
N GLU A 142 10.71 -11.69 -2.55
CA GLU A 142 9.85 -12.62 -1.81
C GLU A 142 8.92 -13.39 -2.76
N ASP A 143 7.64 -13.60 -2.42
CA ASP A 143 6.73 -14.47 -3.14
C ASP A 143 5.61 -13.70 -3.86
N GLU A 144 5.45 -13.97 -5.16
CA GLU A 144 4.34 -13.59 -6.01
C GLU A 144 3.55 -14.81 -6.50
N VAL A 145 2.26 -14.81 -6.20
CA VAL A 145 1.40 -15.99 -6.33
C VAL A 145 0.02 -15.64 -6.90
N THR A 146 -0.71 -16.68 -7.29
CA THR A 146 -2.12 -16.63 -7.69
C THR A 146 -2.43 -15.63 -8.82
N PRO A 147 -1.74 -15.74 -9.98
CA PRO A 147 -1.95 -14.83 -11.09
C PRO A 147 -3.36 -14.99 -11.67
N PHE A 148 -3.95 -13.88 -12.14
CA PHE A 148 -5.19 -13.84 -12.90
C PHE A 148 -5.15 -12.65 -13.87
N TYR A 149 -5.27 -12.90 -15.17
CA TYR A 149 -5.26 -11.81 -16.16
C TYR A 149 -6.69 -11.45 -16.59
N HIS A 150 -7.06 -10.20 -16.38
CA HIS A 150 -8.36 -9.67 -16.78
C HIS A 150 -8.26 -9.01 -18.16
N LYS A 151 -8.72 -9.72 -19.20
CA LYS A 151 -8.67 -9.26 -20.61
C LYS A 151 -9.28 -7.87 -20.83
N PRO A 152 -10.47 -7.53 -20.31
CA PRO A 152 -11.10 -6.22 -20.53
C PRO A 152 -10.28 -5.04 -19.99
N SER A 153 -9.74 -5.14 -18.77
CA SER A 153 -8.91 -4.07 -18.19
C SER A 153 -7.43 -4.15 -18.59
N LYS A 154 -7.04 -5.21 -19.32
CA LYS A 154 -5.65 -5.51 -19.69
C LYS A 154 -4.70 -5.50 -18.49
N SER A 155 -5.12 -6.13 -17.40
CA SER A 155 -4.37 -6.12 -16.15
C SER A 155 -4.11 -7.52 -15.62
N LEU A 156 -2.90 -7.76 -15.13
CA LEU A 156 -2.55 -8.92 -14.33
C LEU A 156 -2.83 -8.62 -12.86
N TYR A 157 -3.67 -9.43 -12.25
CA TYR A 157 -3.89 -9.47 -10.81
C TYR A 157 -3.04 -10.58 -10.21
N PHE A 158 -2.44 -10.33 -9.06
CA PHE A 158 -1.62 -11.31 -8.34
C PHE A 158 -1.52 -10.95 -6.87
N SER A 159 -1.10 -11.88 -6.03
CA SER A 159 -0.85 -11.61 -4.61
C SER A 159 0.65 -11.59 -4.32
N SER A 160 1.11 -10.63 -3.53
CA SER A 160 2.51 -10.50 -3.12
C SER A 160 2.63 -10.24 -1.62
N ASN A 161 3.72 -10.73 -1.02
CA ASN A 161 4.12 -10.43 0.35
C ASN A 161 5.27 -9.42 0.47
N TRP A 162 5.69 -8.81 -0.65
CA TRP A 162 6.75 -7.81 -0.67
C TRP A 162 6.27 -6.39 -0.92
N HIS A 163 5.36 -6.22 -1.88
CA HIS A 163 4.83 -4.91 -2.24
C HIS A 163 4.08 -4.26 -1.07
N ILE A 164 4.06 -2.93 -1.02
CA ILE A 164 3.44 -2.19 0.10
C ILE A 164 1.94 -2.50 0.17
N GLY A 165 1.49 -3.06 1.30
CA GLY A 165 0.11 -3.49 1.49
C GLY A 165 -0.36 -3.53 2.94
N PHE A 166 -1.54 -4.12 3.15
CA PHE A 166 -2.24 -4.16 4.43
C PHE A 166 -1.83 -5.38 5.25
N GLY A 167 -1.71 -6.53 4.59
CA GLY A 167 -1.53 -7.85 5.15
C GLY A 167 -0.13 -8.43 5.00
N ASN A 168 -0.04 -9.76 5.05
CA ASN A 168 1.19 -10.46 4.66
C ASN A 168 1.13 -10.90 3.20
N PHE A 169 -0.02 -11.24 2.64
CA PHE A 169 -0.21 -11.29 1.19
C PHE A 169 -1.37 -10.37 0.83
N ASP A 170 -1.12 -9.42 -0.06
CA ASP A 170 -2.13 -8.52 -0.60
C ASP A 170 -2.26 -8.72 -2.10
N ILE A 171 -3.46 -8.48 -2.64
CA ILE A 171 -3.74 -8.51 -4.08
C ILE A 171 -3.31 -7.18 -4.71
N PHE A 172 -2.55 -7.27 -5.79
CA PHE A 172 -2.11 -6.15 -6.62
C PHE A 172 -2.64 -6.33 -8.04
N LYS A 173 -2.78 -5.23 -8.77
CA LYS A 173 -3.00 -5.21 -10.21
C LYS A 173 -1.85 -4.50 -10.90
N SER A 174 -1.46 -4.98 -12.07
CA SER A 174 -0.50 -4.31 -12.93
C SER A 174 -1.03 -4.31 -14.37
N GLU A 175 -1.05 -3.14 -15.01
CA GLU A 175 -1.55 -2.99 -16.37
C GLU A 175 -0.48 -3.40 -17.38
N GLY A 176 -0.91 -4.04 -18.47
CA GLY A 176 -0.04 -4.37 -19.59
C GLY A 176 -0.15 -5.81 -20.05
N ILE A 177 0.95 -6.30 -20.63
CA ILE A 177 1.04 -7.61 -21.29
C ILE A 177 2.35 -8.29 -20.90
N PRO A 178 2.51 -9.61 -21.10
CA PRO A 178 3.78 -10.30 -20.86
C PRO A 178 5.00 -9.55 -21.39
N GLY A 179 5.96 -9.29 -20.51
CA GLY A 179 7.19 -8.56 -20.81
C GLY A 179 7.10 -7.03 -20.74
N ASN A 180 5.91 -6.46 -20.53
CA ASN A 180 5.70 -5.02 -20.39
C ASN A 180 4.51 -4.73 -19.46
N PHE A 181 4.72 -4.94 -18.17
CA PHE A 181 3.79 -4.65 -17.09
C PHE A 181 4.17 -3.33 -16.39
N SER A 182 3.18 -2.56 -15.95
CA SER A 182 3.37 -1.35 -15.15
C SER A 182 3.82 -1.69 -13.73
N GLU A 183 4.23 -0.68 -12.96
CA GLU A 183 4.35 -0.83 -11.51
C GLU A 183 3.00 -1.31 -10.92
N PRO A 184 3.02 -2.20 -9.92
CA PRO A 184 1.82 -2.80 -9.36
C PRO A 184 1.13 -1.83 -8.39
N GLU A 185 -0.20 -1.77 -8.50
CA GLU A 185 -1.08 -1.01 -7.62
C GLU A 185 -1.79 -1.98 -6.68
N ASN A 186 -1.73 -1.71 -5.36
CA ASN A 186 -2.51 -2.46 -4.38
C ASN A 186 -4.00 -2.19 -4.60
N ILE A 187 -4.84 -3.22 -4.73
CA ILE A 187 -6.26 -3.03 -5.09
C ILE A 187 -7.14 -2.49 -3.93
N GLY A 188 -6.54 -2.23 -2.77
CA GLY A 188 -7.19 -1.51 -1.68
C GLY A 188 -8.16 -2.32 -0.84
N LEU A 189 -8.63 -1.71 0.25
CA LEU A 189 -9.75 -2.21 1.05
C LEU A 189 -11.08 -1.99 0.30
N PRO A 190 -12.11 -2.83 0.49
CA PRO A 190 -12.17 -3.99 1.39
C PRO A 190 -11.71 -5.31 0.76
N LEU A 191 -11.18 -5.29 -0.47
CA LEU A 191 -10.74 -6.50 -1.17
C LEU A 191 -9.47 -7.06 -0.56
N ASN A 192 -8.50 -6.21 -0.25
CA ASN A 192 -7.41 -6.53 0.66
C ASN A 192 -7.82 -6.31 2.12
N SER A 193 -6.99 -6.81 3.04
CA SER A 193 -7.23 -6.80 4.48
C SER A 193 -5.90 -6.90 5.24
N GLY A 194 -5.93 -6.79 6.57
CA GLY A 194 -4.75 -7.07 7.40
C GLY A 194 -4.32 -8.55 7.44
N ALA A 195 -4.92 -9.42 6.62
CA ALA A 195 -4.73 -10.87 6.61
C ALA A 195 -3.96 -11.31 5.34
N ASN A 196 -4.13 -12.54 4.86
CA ASN A 196 -3.63 -12.97 3.56
C ASN A 196 -4.81 -13.00 2.57
N ASP A 197 -4.64 -12.36 1.42
CA ASP A 197 -5.64 -12.23 0.37
C ASP A 197 -5.09 -12.80 -0.94
N PHE A 198 -5.77 -13.79 -1.52
CA PHE A 198 -5.29 -14.62 -2.64
C PHE A 198 -6.36 -14.92 -3.69
N TYR A 199 -5.96 -15.47 -4.84
CA TYR A 199 -6.84 -16.07 -5.86
C TYR A 199 -7.96 -15.14 -6.32
N PHE A 200 -7.60 -13.89 -6.59
CA PHE A 200 -8.53 -12.89 -7.09
C PHE A 200 -8.98 -13.22 -8.52
N THR A 201 -10.29 -13.14 -8.76
CA THR A 201 -10.92 -13.34 -10.07
C THR A 201 -12.10 -12.39 -10.23
N MET A 202 -12.42 -12.01 -11.46
CA MET A 202 -13.59 -11.20 -11.77
C MET A 202 -14.24 -11.60 -13.09
N ASP A 203 -15.51 -11.25 -13.24
CA ASP A 203 -16.23 -11.33 -14.50
C ASP A 203 -15.71 -10.30 -15.52
N ALA A 204 -16.11 -10.44 -16.78
CA ALA A 204 -15.65 -9.56 -17.85
C ALA A 204 -16.11 -8.09 -17.69
N ALA A 205 -17.16 -7.84 -16.91
CA ALA A 205 -17.60 -6.48 -16.60
C ALA A 205 -16.70 -5.84 -15.53
N GLY A 206 -15.91 -6.65 -14.81
CA GLY A 206 -15.17 -6.25 -13.63
C GLY A 206 -16.05 -5.88 -12.44
N LEU A 207 -17.32 -6.28 -12.46
CA LEU A 207 -18.29 -5.90 -11.45
C LEU A 207 -18.50 -6.97 -10.39
N ASN A 208 -18.35 -8.25 -10.73
CA ASN A 208 -18.51 -9.35 -9.78
C ASN A 208 -17.29 -10.23 -9.79
N GLY A 209 -16.94 -10.82 -8.65
CA GLY A 209 -15.80 -11.71 -8.58
C GLY A 209 -15.60 -12.37 -7.23
N TYR A 210 -14.50 -13.11 -7.13
CA TYR A 210 -14.16 -13.91 -5.97
C TYR A 210 -12.70 -13.74 -5.60
N PHE A 211 -12.40 -13.92 -4.32
CA PHE A 211 -11.05 -14.05 -3.79
C PHE A 211 -11.10 -14.94 -2.55
N THR A 212 -9.95 -15.34 -2.03
CA THR A 212 -9.86 -16.10 -0.79
C THR A 212 -9.09 -15.35 0.27
N SER A 213 -9.46 -15.51 1.53
CA SER A 213 -8.82 -14.81 2.63
C SER A 213 -8.94 -15.54 3.96
N ASN A 214 -7.92 -15.44 4.82
CA ASN A 214 -7.99 -15.84 6.22
C ASN A 214 -8.34 -14.66 7.15
N ARG A 215 -8.99 -13.61 6.62
CA ARG A 215 -9.51 -12.48 7.41
C ARG A 215 -10.47 -12.96 8.51
N LYS A 216 -10.58 -12.14 9.57
CA LYS A 216 -11.48 -12.38 10.69
C LYS A 216 -12.91 -12.64 10.19
N GLY A 217 -13.46 -13.80 10.56
CA GLY A 217 -14.74 -14.29 10.06
C GLY A 217 -14.62 -15.55 9.19
N ALA A 218 -13.41 -15.86 8.71
CA ALA A 218 -13.13 -17.11 8.03
C ALA A 218 -13.26 -18.33 8.98
N MET A 219 -13.68 -19.47 8.44
CA MET A 219 -13.72 -20.74 9.15
C MET A 219 -12.31 -21.22 9.50
N VAL A 220 -12.08 -21.47 10.79
CA VAL A 220 -10.78 -21.89 11.33
C VAL A 220 -10.83 -23.36 11.70
N LEU A 221 -9.92 -24.16 11.13
CA LEU A 221 -9.74 -25.58 11.50
C LEU A 221 -8.65 -25.74 12.58
N GLU A 222 -7.52 -25.03 12.45
CA GLU A 222 -6.38 -25.11 13.38
C GLU A 222 -5.70 -23.73 13.59
N GLY A 223 -6.31 -22.88 14.43
CA GLY A 223 -5.75 -21.56 14.80
C GLY A 223 -6.12 -20.42 13.84
N GLU A 224 -6.15 -19.18 14.36
CA GLU A 224 -6.84 -18.02 13.73
C GLU A 224 -6.37 -17.67 12.30
N THR A 225 -5.23 -18.18 11.83
CA THR A 225 -4.64 -17.82 10.54
C THR A 225 -4.46 -19.01 9.57
N CYS A 226 -4.92 -20.23 9.91
CA CYS A 226 -4.60 -21.43 9.13
C CYS A 226 -5.24 -21.49 7.74
N CYS A 227 -6.43 -20.92 7.61
CA CYS A 227 -7.41 -21.40 6.66
C CYS A 227 -8.07 -20.23 5.95
N ASN A 228 -8.18 -20.32 4.63
CA ASN A 228 -8.82 -19.30 3.80
C ASN A 228 -10.26 -19.71 3.51
N ASP A 229 -11.18 -18.75 3.58
CA ASP A 229 -12.53 -18.88 3.02
C ASP A 229 -12.64 -18.18 1.66
N ILE A 230 -13.67 -18.54 0.90
CA ILE A 230 -14.00 -17.90 -0.38
C ILE A 230 -14.95 -16.72 -0.11
N TYR A 231 -14.55 -15.54 -0.57
CA TYR A 231 -15.34 -14.32 -0.50
C TYR A 231 -15.80 -13.91 -1.90
N ARG A 232 -17.00 -13.35 -1.99
CA ARG A 232 -17.52 -12.74 -3.21
C ARG A 232 -17.56 -11.22 -3.04
N PHE A 233 -17.18 -10.49 -4.08
CA PHE A 233 -17.41 -9.06 -4.18
C PHE A 233 -18.38 -8.73 -5.32
N LYS A 234 -19.06 -7.61 -5.16
CA LYS A 234 -19.90 -6.99 -6.17
C LYS A 234 -19.70 -5.49 -6.10
N TYR A 235 -19.12 -4.91 -7.16
CA TYR A 235 -19.17 -3.48 -7.38
C TYR A 235 -20.59 -3.11 -7.82
N PRO A 236 -21.14 -1.99 -7.33
CA PRO A 236 -22.41 -1.48 -7.82
C PRO A 236 -22.32 -1.29 -9.34
N GLU A 237 -23.34 -1.72 -10.09
CA GLU A 237 -23.52 -1.34 -11.48
C GLU A 237 -23.70 0.18 -11.52
N THR A 238 -22.61 0.91 -11.72
CA THR A 238 -22.68 2.35 -11.95
C THR A 238 -22.90 2.60 -13.43
N GLU A 239 -24.03 3.24 -13.76
CA GLU A 239 -24.05 4.10 -14.94
C GLU A 239 -22.88 5.06 -14.81
N VAL A 240 -22.03 5.12 -15.85
CA VAL A 240 -20.88 6.01 -15.90
C VAL A 240 -21.40 7.45 -15.92
N VAL A 241 -21.66 8.00 -14.74
CA VAL A 241 -21.68 9.44 -14.54
C VAL A 241 -20.21 9.82 -14.43
N ASP A 242 -19.74 10.61 -15.39
CA ASP A 242 -18.36 11.11 -15.54
C ASP A 242 -17.93 12.08 -14.42
N THR A 243 -18.47 11.89 -13.22
CA THR A 243 -18.14 12.65 -12.02
C THR A 243 -18.17 11.69 -10.83
N LEU A 244 -17.08 10.96 -10.60
CA LEU A 244 -16.86 10.33 -9.29
C LEU A 244 -17.12 11.40 -8.21
N PRO A 245 -17.91 11.11 -7.16
CA PRO A 245 -18.14 12.04 -6.07
C PRO A 245 -16.81 12.59 -5.56
N LEU A 246 -16.74 13.90 -5.31
CA LEU A 246 -15.51 14.58 -4.92
C LEU A 246 -14.80 13.87 -3.74
N ALA A 247 -15.58 13.34 -2.78
CA ALA A 247 -15.05 12.55 -1.67
C ALA A 247 -14.28 11.30 -2.10
N VAL A 248 -14.72 10.59 -3.16
CA VAL A 248 -13.99 9.41 -3.69
C VAL A 248 -12.64 9.85 -4.24
N LYS A 249 -12.60 10.94 -5.02
CA LYS A 249 -11.33 11.50 -5.52
C LYS A 249 -10.43 11.96 -4.37
N MET A 250 -10.99 12.60 -3.35
CA MET A 250 -10.23 13.06 -2.18
C MET A 250 -9.65 11.89 -1.36
N VAL A 251 -10.40 10.79 -1.19
CA VAL A 251 -9.90 9.59 -0.53
C VAL A 251 -8.83 8.89 -1.36
N ASP A 252 -9.02 8.76 -2.67
CA ASP A 252 -8.00 8.24 -3.58
C ASP A 252 -6.70 9.07 -3.51
N GLU A 253 -6.83 10.40 -3.58
CA GLU A 253 -5.72 11.32 -3.41
C GLU A 253 -5.04 11.13 -2.04
N LEU A 254 -5.79 11.05 -0.94
CA LEU A 254 -5.20 10.80 0.39
C LEU A 254 -4.44 9.49 0.45
N ASN A 255 -4.96 8.42 -0.15
CA ASN A 255 -4.31 7.11 -0.16
C ASN A 255 -2.96 7.12 -0.89
N LYS A 256 -2.78 7.96 -1.92
CA LYS A 256 -1.48 8.14 -2.62
C LYS A 256 -0.36 8.68 -1.71
N TRP A 257 -0.72 9.31 -0.59
CA TRP A 257 0.24 9.90 0.35
C TRP A 257 0.43 9.07 1.63
N LEU A 258 -0.18 7.90 1.70
CA LEU A 258 0.04 6.96 2.81
C LEU A 258 1.38 6.22 2.65
N PRO A 259 2.02 5.81 3.76
CA PRO A 259 1.57 5.97 5.13
C PRO A 259 1.79 7.37 5.71
N VAL A 260 0.84 7.84 6.54
CA VAL A 260 1.10 8.97 7.46
C VAL A 260 1.77 8.40 8.71
N THR A 261 3.06 8.64 8.86
CA THR A 261 3.88 8.06 9.93
C THR A 261 4.08 9.04 11.08
N LEU A 262 3.75 8.59 12.28
CA LEU A 262 3.70 9.41 13.49
C LEU A 262 4.60 8.83 14.57
N TYR A 263 5.66 9.55 14.93
CA TYR A 263 6.70 9.07 15.83
C TYR A 263 6.49 9.49 17.29
N PHE A 264 7.09 8.72 18.21
CA PHE A 264 7.00 8.92 19.65
C PHE A 264 8.36 8.75 20.32
N HIS A 265 8.52 9.40 21.49
CA HIS A 265 9.59 9.05 22.40
C HIS A 265 9.45 7.60 22.93
N ASN A 266 10.54 7.09 23.51
CA ASN A 266 10.54 5.80 24.18
C ASN A 266 9.48 5.74 25.29
N ASP A 267 8.77 4.61 25.36
CA ASP A 267 7.76 4.31 26.38
C ASP A 267 6.60 5.33 26.49
N GLU A 268 6.43 6.21 25.50
CA GLU A 268 5.34 7.19 25.47
C GLU A 268 4.24 6.79 24.45
N PRO A 269 2.96 7.14 24.71
CA PRO A 269 2.46 7.93 25.84
C PRO A 269 2.24 7.10 27.12
N ASN A 270 2.41 7.77 28.26
CA ASN A 270 2.24 7.22 29.61
C ASN A 270 3.22 6.05 29.86
N PRO A 271 4.42 6.34 30.40
CA PRO A 271 5.43 5.33 30.63
C PRO A 271 5.05 4.40 31.78
N ARG A 272 5.56 3.16 31.73
CA ARG A 272 5.44 2.15 32.78
C ARG A 272 4.00 1.80 33.18
N THR A 273 3.08 1.75 32.22
CA THR A 273 1.71 1.25 32.42
C THR A 273 1.36 0.17 31.40
N THR A 274 0.43 -0.72 31.75
CA THR A 274 -0.17 -1.72 30.86
C THR A 274 -1.49 -1.26 30.25
N ASP A 275 -1.95 -0.04 30.54
CA ASP A 275 -3.17 0.52 29.97
C ASP A 275 -3.10 0.53 28.44
N THR A 276 -4.24 0.38 27.77
CA THR A 276 -4.32 0.40 26.30
C THR A 276 -4.78 1.74 25.74
N ILE A 277 -5.20 2.66 26.61
CA ILE A 277 -5.71 3.99 26.27
C ILE A 277 -4.91 5.07 26.97
N THR A 278 -4.95 6.28 26.41
CA THR A 278 -4.36 7.48 27.01
C THR A 278 -5.35 8.64 26.98
N LYS A 279 -5.14 9.65 27.82
CA LYS A 279 -5.80 10.96 27.73
C LYS A 279 -4.96 11.99 26.96
N ILE A 280 -3.75 11.62 26.56
CA ILE A 280 -2.85 12.48 25.80
C ILE A 280 -3.25 12.38 24.32
N ASN A 281 -3.40 13.53 23.67
CA ASN A 281 -3.60 13.57 22.22
C ASN A 281 -2.24 13.57 21.48
N TYR A 282 -2.24 13.23 20.20
CA TYR A 282 -1.00 13.12 19.44
C TYR A 282 -0.21 14.44 19.36
N LEU A 283 -0.89 15.59 19.23
CA LEU A 283 -0.22 16.90 19.23
C LEU A 283 0.61 17.14 20.50
N LYS A 284 0.07 16.79 21.68
CA LYS A 284 0.79 16.89 22.96
C LYS A 284 1.99 15.93 22.99
N ALA A 285 1.82 14.69 22.51
CA ALA A 285 2.90 13.71 22.43
C ALA A 285 4.01 14.17 21.46
N TYR A 286 3.63 14.68 20.29
CA TYR A 286 4.53 15.26 19.28
C TYR A 286 5.34 16.42 19.85
N ASN A 287 4.68 17.42 20.47
CA ASN A 287 5.35 18.57 21.07
C ASN A 287 6.32 18.17 22.18
N SER A 288 5.93 17.20 23.02
CA SER A 288 6.82 16.66 24.05
C SER A 288 8.03 15.96 23.45
N TYR A 289 7.85 15.28 22.31
CA TYR A 289 8.93 14.54 21.68
C TYR A 289 9.91 15.45 20.94
N THR A 290 9.43 16.42 20.15
CA THR A 290 10.29 17.35 19.41
C THR A 290 11.10 18.26 20.33
N ALA A 291 10.58 18.58 21.52
CA ALA A 291 11.34 19.27 22.57
C ALA A 291 12.59 18.48 23.03
N MET A 292 12.71 17.19 22.71
CA MET A 292 13.84 16.34 23.08
C MET A 292 14.97 16.30 22.03
N VAL A 293 14.87 17.04 20.91
CA VAL A 293 15.86 16.98 19.82
C VAL A 293 17.30 17.18 20.31
N GLU A 294 17.54 18.18 21.17
CA GLU A 294 18.87 18.44 21.74
C GLU A 294 19.32 17.36 22.73
N THR A 295 18.37 16.70 23.41
CA THR A 295 18.67 15.54 24.26
C THR A 295 19.12 14.36 23.40
N TYR A 296 18.42 14.07 22.30
CA TYR A 296 18.80 13.00 21.38
C TYR A 296 20.18 13.26 20.75
N LYS A 297 20.44 14.48 20.27
CA LYS A 297 21.74 14.89 19.72
C LYS A 297 22.85 14.66 20.73
N LYS A 298 22.65 15.07 21.99
CA LYS A 298 23.62 14.89 23.07
C LYS A 298 23.86 13.42 23.41
N GLU A 299 22.81 12.64 23.64
CA GLU A 299 22.94 11.26 24.10
C GLU A 299 23.49 10.32 23.01
N TYR A 300 23.11 10.54 21.75
CA TYR A 300 23.62 9.74 20.64
C TYR A 300 25.10 10.05 20.34
N SER A 301 25.52 11.31 20.49
CA SER A 301 26.90 11.73 20.20
C SER A 301 27.88 11.59 21.37
N LYS A 302 27.44 11.18 22.56
CA LYS A 302 28.19 11.32 23.82
C LYS A 302 29.60 10.67 23.84
N ASP A 303 29.78 9.56 23.12
CA ASP A 303 31.05 8.83 23.06
C ASP A 303 31.82 9.06 21.75
N LEU A 304 31.27 9.87 20.85
CA LEU A 304 31.87 10.20 19.55
C LEU A 304 32.71 11.48 19.66
N LYS A 305 33.68 11.64 18.77
CA LYS A 305 34.56 12.83 18.74
C LYS A 305 34.77 13.33 17.32
N GLY A 306 35.12 14.61 17.21
CA GLY A 306 35.44 15.23 15.92
C GLY A 306 34.28 15.12 14.93
N GLN A 307 34.59 14.70 13.71
CA GLN A 307 33.65 14.62 12.60
C GLN A 307 32.49 13.65 12.88
N GLU A 308 32.76 12.48 13.48
CA GLU A 308 31.73 11.48 13.78
C GLU A 308 30.65 12.02 14.74
N ALA A 309 31.03 12.88 15.69
CA ALA A 309 30.09 13.50 16.61
C ALA A 309 29.21 14.55 15.93
N ILE A 310 29.73 15.23 14.90
CA ILE A 310 28.98 16.22 14.11
C ILE A 310 27.95 15.47 13.26
N GLU A 311 28.40 14.48 12.49
CA GLU A 311 27.54 13.65 11.63
C GLU A 311 26.43 12.95 12.42
N ALA A 312 26.74 12.43 13.61
CA ALA A 312 25.74 11.83 14.48
C ALA A 312 24.66 12.82 14.94
N LYS A 313 25.03 14.08 15.20
CA LYS A 313 24.06 15.11 15.60
C LYS A 313 23.21 15.56 14.42
N GLU A 314 23.83 15.78 13.26
CA GLU A 314 23.13 16.11 12.02
C GLU A 314 22.14 14.99 11.65
N ASN A 315 22.55 13.72 11.75
CA ASN A 315 21.67 12.58 11.48
C ASN A 315 20.40 12.56 12.35
N ILE A 316 20.52 12.95 13.62
CA ILE A 316 19.37 13.07 14.52
C ILE A 316 18.51 14.26 14.14
N GLU A 317 19.12 15.41 13.85
CA GLU A 317 18.42 16.63 13.46
C GLU A 317 17.60 16.41 12.18
N ASP A 318 18.21 15.78 11.17
CA ASP A 318 17.56 15.37 9.93
C ASP A 318 16.39 14.41 10.20
N PHE A 319 16.54 13.44 11.12
CA PHE A 319 15.42 12.57 11.49
C PHE A 319 14.25 13.35 12.10
N PHE A 320 14.50 14.26 13.05
CA PHE A 320 13.42 15.05 13.66
C PHE A 320 12.72 15.94 12.64
N LYS A 321 13.47 16.55 11.72
CA LYS A 321 12.92 17.43 10.69
C LYS A 321 12.21 16.66 9.57
N ASP A 322 12.93 15.75 8.92
CA ASP A 322 12.49 15.13 7.68
C ASP A 322 11.51 13.98 7.91
N GLN A 323 11.41 13.46 9.15
CA GLN A 323 10.52 12.37 9.51
C GLN A 323 9.48 12.78 10.56
N VAL A 324 9.92 13.27 11.72
CA VAL A 324 8.98 13.55 12.83
C VAL A 324 8.09 14.75 12.54
N GLU A 325 8.67 15.88 12.12
CA GLU A 325 7.91 17.07 11.75
C GLU A 325 7.11 16.87 10.45
N LYS A 326 7.72 16.26 9.43
CA LYS A 326 7.01 15.88 8.19
C LYS A 326 5.76 15.03 8.50
N GLY A 327 5.89 14.00 9.33
CA GLY A 327 4.78 13.11 9.68
C GLY A 327 3.62 13.84 10.37
N PHE A 328 3.92 14.79 11.26
CA PHE A 328 2.89 15.62 11.88
C PHE A 328 2.21 16.57 10.88
N ASN A 329 2.97 17.14 9.95
CA ASN A 329 2.41 17.98 8.87
C ASN A 329 1.51 17.15 7.93
N ASP A 330 1.92 15.91 7.60
CA ASP A 330 1.11 14.98 6.81
C ASP A 330 -0.19 14.61 7.53
N LEU A 331 -0.16 14.42 8.86
CA LEU A 331 -1.36 14.21 9.67
C LEU A 331 -2.29 15.42 9.63
N LYS A 332 -1.75 16.63 9.82
CA LYS A 332 -2.55 17.86 9.77
C LYS A 332 -3.27 17.98 8.43
N TYR A 333 -2.52 17.76 7.35
CA TYR A 333 -3.06 17.74 6.00
C TYR A 333 -4.17 16.69 5.81
N ALA A 334 -3.90 15.43 6.20
CA ALA A 334 -4.89 14.36 6.09
C ALA A 334 -6.17 14.67 6.89
N THR A 335 -6.03 15.33 8.03
CA THR A 335 -7.13 15.72 8.91
C THR A 335 -7.97 16.84 8.31
N GLU A 336 -7.36 17.85 7.67
CA GLU A 336 -8.08 18.93 6.97
C GLU A 336 -8.86 18.40 5.75
N VAL A 337 -8.29 17.46 4.99
CA VAL A 337 -8.99 16.82 3.88
C VAL A 337 -10.11 15.91 4.38
N LEU A 338 -9.86 15.16 5.47
CA LEU A 338 -10.87 14.33 6.11
C LEU A 338 -12.05 15.17 6.61
N GLN A 339 -11.82 16.36 7.17
CA GLN A 339 -12.87 17.27 7.63
C GLN A 339 -13.87 17.56 6.51
N LYS A 340 -13.38 17.96 5.33
CA LYS A 340 -14.20 18.23 4.14
C LYS A 340 -15.01 17.02 3.70
N ILE A 341 -14.41 15.82 3.75
CA ILE A 341 -15.13 14.58 3.43
C ILE A 341 -16.24 14.31 4.46
N MET A 342 -15.98 14.56 5.74
CA MET A 342 -16.96 14.31 6.79
C MET A 342 -18.13 15.30 6.77
N GLU A 343 -17.93 16.54 6.31
CA GLU A 343 -19.01 17.53 6.13
C GLU A 343 -20.12 17.04 5.19
N GLU A 344 -19.75 16.25 4.17
CA GLU A 344 -20.65 15.60 3.22
C GLU A 344 -21.38 14.36 3.80
N GLY A 345 -21.07 13.95 5.04
CA GLY A 345 -21.75 12.87 5.73
C GLY A 345 -21.27 11.46 5.41
N TYR A 346 -20.04 11.31 4.91
CA TYR A 346 -19.47 10.00 4.58
C TYR A 346 -19.07 9.17 5.82
N HIS A 347 -19.00 7.85 5.63
CA HIS A 347 -18.45 6.86 6.53
C HIS A 347 -17.02 6.54 6.08
N ILE A 348 -16.04 6.89 6.92
CA ILE A 348 -14.63 6.65 6.68
C ILE A 348 -14.09 5.63 7.68
N GLU A 349 -13.28 4.70 7.19
CA GLU A 349 -12.47 3.80 8.00
C GLU A 349 -10.99 4.13 7.83
N LEU A 350 -10.33 4.43 8.95
CA LEU A 350 -8.88 4.62 9.02
C LEU A 350 -8.23 3.31 9.49
N THR A 351 -7.25 2.79 8.75
CA THR A 351 -6.45 1.63 9.19
C THR A 351 -5.13 2.11 9.74
N VAL A 352 -4.83 1.76 11.00
CA VAL A 352 -3.65 2.27 11.72
C VAL A 352 -2.80 1.13 12.27
N LYS A 353 -1.54 1.05 11.81
CA LYS A 353 -0.52 0.12 12.29
C LYS A 353 0.28 0.77 13.43
N GLY A 354 0.64 0.00 14.45
CA GLY A 354 1.43 0.48 15.58
C GLY A 354 2.67 -0.36 15.84
N TYR A 355 3.81 0.31 16.03
CA TYR A 355 5.14 -0.29 16.16
C TYR A 355 5.84 0.18 17.44
N ALA A 356 6.69 -0.66 18.00
CA ALA A 356 7.51 -0.36 19.17
C ALA A 356 8.91 -0.98 19.03
N SER A 357 9.90 -0.33 19.64
CA SER A 357 11.26 -0.86 19.76
C SER A 357 11.30 -2.08 20.70
N PRO A 358 12.27 -3.01 20.55
CA PRO A 358 12.33 -4.28 21.29
C PRO A 358 12.77 -4.15 22.77
N LEU A 359 12.64 -2.97 23.38
CA LEU A 359 13.10 -2.68 24.74
C LEU A 359 12.24 -3.29 25.85
N ALA A 360 10.99 -3.67 25.55
CA ALA A 360 10.05 -4.23 26.50
C ALA A 360 9.51 -5.59 26.03
N LYS A 361 8.86 -6.31 26.95
CA LYS A 361 8.20 -7.59 26.64
C LYS A 361 7.11 -7.41 25.57
N SER A 362 6.85 -8.47 24.80
CA SER A 362 5.93 -8.41 23.65
C SER A 362 4.55 -7.84 24.01
N ASP A 363 3.89 -8.38 25.04
CA ASP A 363 2.55 -7.92 25.46
C ASP A 363 2.54 -6.44 25.89
N TYR A 364 3.62 -5.99 26.52
CA TYR A 364 3.77 -4.58 26.89
C TYR A 364 3.85 -3.69 25.66
N ASN A 365 4.65 -4.08 24.66
CA ASN A 365 4.79 -3.35 23.41
C ASN A 365 3.48 -3.31 22.60
N VAL A 366 2.69 -4.38 22.63
CA VAL A 366 1.35 -4.38 22.03
C VAL A 366 0.45 -3.36 22.73
N ASN A 367 0.44 -3.31 24.07
CA ASN A 367 -0.37 -2.32 24.79
C ASN A 367 0.12 -0.88 24.58
N LEU A 368 1.45 -0.67 24.53
CA LEU A 368 2.03 0.64 24.22
C LEU A 368 1.60 1.13 22.83
N THR A 369 1.59 0.26 21.82
CA THR A 369 1.14 0.64 20.48
C THR A 369 -0.35 0.96 20.43
N LYS A 370 -1.20 0.26 21.20
CA LYS A 370 -2.61 0.66 21.39
C LYS A 370 -2.74 2.06 22.02
N ARG A 371 -1.93 2.40 23.03
CA ARG A 371 -1.92 3.76 23.61
C ARG A 371 -1.53 4.83 22.59
N ARG A 372 -0.55 4.54 21.73
CA ARG A 372 -0.15 5.46 20.65
C ARG A 372 -1.31 5.69 19.67
N ILE A 373 -2.00 4.63 19.24
CA ILE A 373 -3.19 4.75 18.40
C ILE A 373 -4.31 5.51 19.13
N SER A 374 -4.50 5.28 20.43
CA SER A 374 -5.44 6.05 21.26
C SER A 374 -5.09 7.55 21.28
N SER A 375 -3.81 7.93 21.21
CA SER A 375 -3.43 9.36 21.14
C SER A 375 -3.83 10.01 19.81
N LEU A 376 -3.80 9.28 18.70
CA LEU A 376 -4.31 9.73 17.39
C LEU A 376 -5.84 9.91 17.45
N LYS A 377 -6.56 8.96 18.07
CA LYS A 377 -8.01 9.08 18.27
C LYS A 377 -8.37 10.33 19.06
N ASN A 378 -7.64 10.60 20.14
CA ASN A 378 -7.82 11.82 20.93
C ASN A 378 -7.49 13.08 20.13
N TYR A 379 -6.47 13.05 19.27
CA TYR A 379 -6.17 14.18 18.38
C TYR A 379 -7.35 14.50 17.46
N LEU A 380 -7.96 13.48 16.83
CA LEU A 380 -9.15 13.68 16.00
C LEU A 380 -10.33 14.19 16.84
N MET A 381 -10.59 13.61 18.01
CA MET A 381 -11.70 14.03 18.88
C MET A 381 -11.57 15.45 19.43
N GLU A 382 -10.34 15.97 19.55
CA GLU A 382 -10.06 17.34 20.01
C GLU A 382 -9.83 18.34 18.86
N PHE A 383 -9.77 17.87 17.61
CA PHE A 383 -9.51 18.71 16.45
C PHE A 383 -10.66 19.69 16.19
N ASP A 384 -10.33 20.94 15.87
CA ASP A 384 -11.25 22.02 15.51
C ASP A 384 -12.49 22.08 16.43
N ASP A 385 -12.24 22.34 17.71
CA ASP A 385 -13.25 22.37 18.79
C ASP A 385 -14.13 21.11 18.87
N GLY A 386 -13.57 19.96 18.49
CA GLY A 386 -14.23 18.67 18.55
C GLY A 386 -15.05 18.34 17.29
N PHE A 387 -14.69 18.89 16.14
CA PHE A 387 -15.36 18.63 14.86
C PHE A 387 -15.59 17.13 14.61
N PHE A 388 -14.57 16.27 14.79
CA PHE A 388 -14.72 14.82 14.54
C PHE A 388 -15.38 14.04 15.67
N LEU A 389 -15.56 14.63 16.85
CA LEU A 389 -16.14 13.95 18.02
C LEU A 389 -17.51 13.30 17.73
N PRO A 390 -18.50 13.98 17.11
CA PRO A 390 -19.77 13.34 16.79
C PRO A 390 -19.63 12.21 15.75
N TYR A 391 -18.73 12.32 14.77
CA TYR A 391 -18.49 11.28 13.76
C TYR A 391 -17.82 10.04 14.35
N MET A 392 -16.89 10.22 15.29
CA MET A 392 -16.21 9.14 16.02
C MET A 392 -17.14 8.40 16.98
N ASN A 393 -18.11 9.13 17.56
CA ASN A 393 -19.11 8.56 18.49
C ASN A 393 -20.38 8.05 17.79
N GLY A 394 -20.51 8.22 16.47
CA GLY A 394 -21.68 7.79 15.70
C GLY A 394 -22.94 8.65 15.92
N ASN A 395 -22.77 9.90 16.33
CA ASN A 395 -23.84 10.86 16.65
C ASN A 395 -23.79 12.12 15.76
N SER A 396 -23.18 12.04 14.58
CA SER A 396 -23.15 13.15 13.61
C SER A 396 -24.57 13.46 13.10
N SER A 397 -24.84 14.74 12.86
CA SER A 397 -26.15 15.20 12.38
C SER A 397 -26.39 14.87 10.91
N ASN A 398 -25.34 14.73 10.11
CA ASN A 398 -25.39 14.36 8.70
C ASN A 398 -25.26 12.85 8.46
N GLY A 399 -25.17 12.03 9.52
CA GLY A 399 -25.08 10.58 9.43
C GLY A 399 -23.67 10.02 9.17
N GLY A 400 -22.67 10.87 8.92
CA GLY A 400 -21.29 10.43 8.68
C GLY A 400 -20.63 9.77 9.89
N LYS A 401 -19.60 8.95 9.66
CA LYS A 401 -18.93 8.20 10.73
C LYS A 401 -17.46 8.03 10.46
N ILE A 402 -16.64 8.07 11.51
CA ILE A 402 -15.24 7.63 11.44
C ILE A 402 -15.07 6.37 12.29
N SER A 403 -14.55 5.30 11.69
CA SER A 403 -14.03 4.12 12.39
C SER A 403 -12.51 4.05 12.26
N VAL A 404 -11.87 3.45 13.27
CA VAL A 404 -10.42 3.20 13.26
C VAL A 404 -10.17 1.71 13.48
N VAL A 405 -9.59 1.05 12.49
CA VAL A 405 -9.11 -0.33 12.57
C VAL A 405 -7.68 -0.30 13.09
N GLU A 406 -7.45 -0.96 14.23
CA GLU A 406 -6.15 -0.95 14.91
C GLU A 406 -5.36 -2.23 14.63
N MET A 407 -4.09 -2.09 14.24
CA MET A 407 -3.14 -3.20 14.06
C MET A 407 -1.91 -3.00 14.98
N PRO A 408 -2.00 -3.37 16.27
CA PRO A 408 -0.94 -3.13 17.25
C PRO A 408 0.16 -4.20 17.18
N PHE A 409 1.11 -4.06 16.26
CA PHE A 409 2.21 -5.02 16.06
C PHE A 409 3.25 -5.05 17.18
N GLY A 410 3.25 -4.08 18.10
CA GLY A 410 4.28 -4.02 19.14
C GLY A 410 5.69 -4.06 18.53
N ALA A 411 6.56 -4.94 19.03
CA ALA A 411 7.92 -5.12 18.51
C ALA A 411 8.07 -6.32 17.56
N TYR A 412 6.98 -6.95 17.10
CA TYR A 412 7.06 -8.11 16.20
C TYR A 412 7.70 -7.80 14.85
N LYS A 413 7.66 -6.52 14.43
CA LYS A 413 8.23 -6.03 13.16
C LYS A 413 9.49 -5.18 13.34
N ALA A 414 10.05 -5.12 14.56
CA ALA A 414 11.27 -4.35 14.80
C ALA A 414 12.45 -4.97 14.06
N ALA A 415 13.31 -4.14 13.45
CA ALA A 415 14.49 -4.64 12.76
C ALA A 415 15.42 -5.37 13.75
N GLU A 416 15.94 -6.54 13.37
CA GLU A 416 16.84 -7.35 14.21
C GLU A 416 18.12 -6.61 14.62
N THR A 417 18.50 -5.58 13.86
CA THR A 417 19.66 -4.74 14.10
C THR A 417 19.45 -3.68 15.20
N VAL A 418 18.21 -3.47 15.66
CA VAL A 418 17.89 -2.49 16.70
C VAL A 418 18.15 -3.07 18.09
N SER A 419 19.00 -2.40 18.86
CA SER A 419 19.40 -2.85 20.20
C SER A 419 18.22 -2.92 21.18
N ALA A 420 18.04 -4.09 21.81
CA ALA A 420 17.11 -4.29 22.93
C ALA A 420 17.78 -4.06 24.32
N ASN A 421 19.04 -3.62 24.34
CA ASN A 421 19.81 -3.52 25.57
C ASN A 421 19.46 -2.24 26.38
N LEU A 422 18.83 -2.42 27.53
CA LEU A 422 18.47 -1.34 28.46
C LEU A 422 19.67 -0.61 29.06
N ASN A 423 20.86 -1.23 29.06
CA ASN A 423 22.09 -0.58 29.54
C ASN A 423 22.80 0.23 28.44
N ASP A 424 22.34 0.14 27.19
CA ASP A 424 22.89 0.86 26.04
C ASP A 424 21.83 1.80 25.44
N LEU A 425 21.40 2.78 26.24
CA LEU A 425 20.37 3.74 25.83
C LEU A 425 20.79 4.57 24.61
N LYS A 426 22.10 4.74 24.38
CA LYS A 426 22.62 5.41 23.19
C LYS A 426 22.09 4.74 21.92
N ASN A 427 22.21 3.41 21.84
CA ASN A 427 21.76 2.67 20.65
C ASN A 427 20.30 2.21 20.76
N SER A 428 19.80 1.89 21.95
CA SER A 428 18.45 1.35 22.14
C SER A 428 17.36 2.40 22.29
N VAL A 429 17.71 3.64 22.68
CA VAL A 429 16.77 4.76 22.84
C VAL A 429 17.01 5.89 21.84
N TYR A 430 18.24 6.42 21.81
CA TYR A 430 18.55 7.71 21.20
C TYR A 430 19.10 7.63 19.77
N SER A 431 19.35 6.43 19.25
CA SER A 431 19.74 6.25 17.85
C SER A 431 18.56 6.50 16.91
N ARG A 432 18.87 6.96 15.69
CA ARG A 432 17.87 7.08 14.61
C ARG A 432 17.15 5.75 14.35
N ALA A 433 17.91 4.65 14.29
CA ALA A 433 17.35 3.31 14.06
C ALA A 433 16.31 2.94 15.13
N ALA A 434 16.63 3.14 16.42
CA ALA A 434 15.69 2.83 17.49
C ALA A 434 14.50 3.80 17.56
N ALA A 435 14.69 5.06 17.17
CA ALA A 435 13.61 6.04 17.08
C ALA A 435 12.63 5.70 15.94
N MET A 436 13.12 5.17 14.82
CA MET A 436 12.30 4.79 13.67
C MET A 436 11.31 3.65 13.97
N GLU A 437 11.60 2.80 14.97
CA GLU A 437 10.71 1.73 15.41
C GLU A 437 9.51 2.21 16.25
N ARG A 438 9.54 3.46 16.72
CA ARG A 438 8.55 3.99 17.66
C ARG A 438 7.55 4.87 16.96
N LYS A 439 6.64 4.23 16.23
CA LYS A 439 5.70 4.92 15.37
C LYS A 439 4.31 4.29 15.35
N ILE A 440 3.34 5.06 14.91
CA ILE A 440 2.10 4.53 14.30
C ILE A 440 2.03 5.02 12.87
N GLU A 441 1.33 4.28 12.01
CA GLU A 441 1.17 4.59 10.60
C GLU A 441 -0.31 4.51 10.24
N ILE A 442 -0.88 5.58 9.73
CA ILE A 442 -2.17 5.50 9.02
C ILE A 442 -1.83 4.94 7.64
N ILE A 443 -2.33 3.74 7.33
CA ILE A 443 -1.94 2.99 6.13
C ILE A 443 -3.09 2.77 5.14
N GLY A 444 -4.31 3.14 5.52
CA GLY A 444 -5.45 3.09 4.63
C GLY A 444 -6.53 4.03 5.09
N ILE A 445 -7.17 4.69 4.13
CA ILE A 445 -8.40 5.46 4.32
C ILE A 445 -9.41 4.89 3.34
N ALA A 446 -10.49 4.31 3.86
CA ALA A 446 -11.52 3.68 3.03
C ALA A 446 -12.87 4.34 3.25
N LEU A 447 -13.56 4.65 2.16
CA LEU A 447 -14.99 4.94 2.19
C LEU A 447 -15.75 3.64 2.45
N LYS A 448 -16.60 3.64 3.47
CA LYS A 448 -17.49 2.52 3.82
C LYS A 448 -18.90 2.68 3.32
N ASP A 449 -19.27 3.89 2.90
CA ASP A 449 -20.48 4.05 2.13
C ASP A 449 -20.34 3.29 0.82
N SER A 450 -21.36 2.50 0.49
CA SER A 450 -21.64 2.28 -0.92
C SER A 450 -21.84 3.66 -1.52
N MET A 451 -21.15 4.00 -2.62
CA MET A 451 -21.36 5.26 -3.34
C MET A 451 -22.84 5.60 -3.24
N PRO A 452 -23.23 6.74 -2.64
CA PRO A 452 -24.64 7.02 -2.54
C PRO A 452 -25.17 7.01 -3.98
N ILE A 453 -26.01 6.03 -4.29
CA ILE A 453 -27.00 6.18 -5.36
C ILE A 453 -27.99 7.20 -4.79
N ALA A 454 -27.53 8.44 -4.71
CA ALA A 454 -28.37 9.57 -4.45
C ALA A 454 -29.17 9.75 -5.73
N VAL A 455 -30.37 9.17 -5.75
CA VAL A 455 -31.49 9.74 -6.50
C VAL A 455 -31.82 11.06 -5.82
N VAL A 456 -30.97 12.05 -6.07
CA VAL A 456 -31.26 13.46 -5.83
C VAL A 456 -31.25 14.05 -7.23
N GLU A 457 -32.40 14.53 -7.66
CA GLU A 457 -32.51 15.31 -8.89
C GLU A 457 -31.42 16.38 -8.88
N PRO A 458 -30.56 16.46 -9.90
CA PRO A 458 -29.45 17.38 -9.87
C PRO A 458 -30.01 18.78 -10.11
N GLU A 459 -30.01 19.61 -9.06
CA GLU A 459 -29.77 21.04 -9.28
C GLU A 459 -28.30 21.16 -9.69
N THR A 460 -28.07 21.15 -11.00
CA THR A 460 -26.75 21.37 -11.60
C THR A 460 -26.27 22.79 -11.31
N LYS A 461 -25.48 22.94 -10.26
CA LYS A 461 -24.37 23.90 -10.30
C LYS A 461 -23.12 23.10 -10.60
N GLU A 462 -22.59 23.26 -11.81
CA GLU A 462 -21.21 22.86 -12.11
C GLU A 462 -20.31 23.52 -11.05
N GLU A 463 -19.73 22.71 -10.17
CA GLU A 463 -18.73 23.20 -9.23
C GLU A 463 -17.48 23.58 -10.02
N LYS A 464 -17.13 24.87 -9.93
CA LYS A 464 -15.96 25.45 -10.58
C LYS A 464 -14.74 25.28 -9.66
N PHE A 465 -13.62 24.84 -10.19
CA PHE A 465 -12.39 24.57 -9.43
C PHE A 465 -11.19 25.35 -9.99
N PRO A 466 -10.15 25.63 -9.17
CA PRO A 466 -8.88 26.12 -9.66
C PRO A 466 -8.05 24.98 -10.28
N GLY A 467 -7.19 25.31 -11.25
CA GLY A 467 -6.44 24.34 -12.05
C GLY A 467 -4.96 24.71 -12.16
N PRO A 468 -4.13 24.43 -11.15
CA PRO A 468 -2.72 24.80 -11.17
C PRO A 468 -1.96 24.01 -12.22
N LYS A 469 -1.23 24.72 -13.08
CA LYS A 469 -0.32 24.11 -14.06
C LYS A 469 1.02 24.82 -14.06
N VAL A 470 2.07 24.02 -14.07
CA VAL A 470 3.46 24.49 -14.16
C VAL A 470 4.04 23.91 -15.43
N GLU A 471 4.46 24.79 -16.36
CA GLU A 471 4.91 24.36 -17.70
C GLU A 471 6.16 23.49 -17.65
N ASN A 472 7.09 23.79 -16.74
CA ASN A 472 8.30 23.01 -16.50
C ASN A 472 8.48 22.81 -14.99
N PRO A 473 7.90 21.76 -14.38
CA PRO A 473 7.94 21.55 -12.93
C PRO A 473 9.29 21.00 -12.45
N SER A 474 10.31 20.94 -13.30
CA SER A 474 11.66 20.49 -12.94
C SER A 474 12.71 21.41 -13.54
N PHE A 475 13.74 21.75 -12.76
CA PHE A 475 14.87 22.55 -13.22
C PHE A 475 16.21 21.96 -12.75
N ASP A 476 17.18 21.85 -13.66
CA ASP A 476 18.53 21.40 -13.33
C ASP A 476 19.50 22.59 -13.39
N PHE A 477 20.10 22.93 -12.25
CA PHE A 477 21.14 23.95 -12.15
C PHE A 477 22.46 23.49 -12.79
N GLY A 478 22.61 22.19 -13.09
CA GLY A 478 23.87 21.64 -13.55
C GLY A 478 24.94 21.74 -12.46
N LYS A 479 26.18 22.07 -12.85
CA LYS A 479 27.29 22.19 -11.90
C LYS A 479 27.23 23.51 -11.13
N VAL A 480 27.22 23.42 -9.80
CA VAL A 480 27.15 24.58 -8.90
C VAL A 480 28.28 24.53 -7.88
N GLU A 481 28.82 25.70 -7.52
CA GLU A 481 29.90 25.81 -6.53
C GLU A 481 29.36 25.56 -5.11
N TYR A 482 30.11 24.80 -4.31
CA TYR A 482 29.83 24.57 -2.89
C TYR A 482 29.79 25.89 -2.08
N GLY A 483 28.79 26.04 -1.22
CA GLY A 483 28.58 27.23 -0.38
C GLY A 483 27.94 28.42 -1.10
N LYS A 484 27.31 28.21 -2.26
CA LYS A 484 26.52 29.20 -2.99
C LYS A 484 25.03 28.95 -2.81
N VAL A 485 24.25 30.03 -2.85
CA VAL A 485 22.80 29.95 -3.02
C VAL A 485 22.49 30.16 -4.49
N VAL A 486 21.79 29.19 -5.09
CA VAL A 486 21.27 29.27 -6.47
C VAL A 486 19.75 29.35 -6.43
N GLU A 487 19.13 30.00 -7.42
CA GLU A 487 17.67 30.18 -7.44
C GLU A 487 17.06 29.98 -8.83
N HIS A 488 15.84 29.47 -8.86
CA HIS A 488 15.04 29.31 -10.08
C HIS A 488 13.61 29.79 -9.85
N GLN A 489 12.97 30.31 -10.90
CA GLN A 489 11.61 30.81 -10.87
C GLN A 489 10.69 29.90 -11.68
N PHE A 490 9.79 29.21 -10.99
CA PHE A 490 8.73 28.43 -11.62
C PHE A 490 7.52 29.32 -11.86
N LYS A 491 6.92 29.19 -13.05
CA LYS A 491 5.69 29.88 -13.40
C LYS A 491 4.51 28.92 -13.24
N ILE A 492 3.59 29.28 -12.34
CA ILE A 492 2.34 28.55 -12.12
C ILE A 492 1.19 29.35 -12.72
N LYS A 493 0.39 28.70 -13.56
CA LYS A 493 -0.81 29.25 -14.18
C LYS A 493 -2.06 28.62 -13.58
N ASN A 494 -3.10 29.41 -13.38
CA ASN A 494 -4.43 28.87 -13.08
C ASN A 494 -5.19 28.61 -14.38
N GLU A 495 -5.27 27.36 -14.82
CA GLU A 495 -6.12 26.92 -15.95
C GLU A 495 -7.53 26.51 -15.51
N GLY A 496 -7.88 26.71 -14.24
CA GLY A 496 -9.21 26.45 -13.71
C GLY A 496 -10.16 27.64 -13.84
N GLU A 497 -11.32 27.50 -13.20
CA GLU A 497 -12.46 28.42 -13.30
C GLU A 497 -12.70 29.28 -12.06
N THR A 498 -12.03 28.98 -10.94
CA THR A 498 -12.03 29.80 -9.72
C THR A 498 -10.61 30.19 -9.33
N ASP A 499 -10.48 31.17 -8.45
CA ASP A 499 -9.18 31.62 -7.96
C ASP A 499 -8.36 30.48 -7.34
N LEU A 500 -7.11 30.36 -7.78
CA LEU A 500 -6.12 29.45 -7.23
C LEU A 500 -5.40 30.14 -6.07
N ILE A 501 -5.48 29.56 -4.88
CA ILE A 501 -4.83 30.06 -3.67
C ILE A 501 -3.71 29.10 -3.32
N ILE A 502 -2.50 29.61 -3.15
CA ILE A 502 -1.38 28.86 -2.58
C ILE A 502 -1.34 29.15 -1.09
N PHE A 503 -1.64 28.14 -0.27
CA PHE A 503 -1.65 28.22 1.18
C PHE A 503 -0.23 28.18 1.75
N ASP A 504 0.59 27.28 1.20
CA ASP A 504 1.93 27.01 1.71
C ASP A 504 2.86 26.48 0.61
N ALA A 505 4.16 26.60 0.83
CA ALA A 505 5.20 26.00 -0.01
C ALA A 505 6.31 25.46 0.89
N ILE A 506 6.57 24.15 0.82
CA ILE A 506 7.54 23.48 1.70
C ILE A 506 8.60 22.78 0.85
N GLY A 507 9.87 23.05 1.14
CA GLY A 507 11.00 22.33 0.54
C GLY A 507 11.28 20.99 1.23
N SER A 508 11.82 20.03 0.48
CA SER A 508 12.18 18.69 0.97
C SER A 508 13.34 18.68 1.98
N CYS A 509 14.09 19.78 2.08
CA CYS A 509 15.16 20.00 3.05
C CYS A 509 15.18 21.47 3.46
N GLY A 510 15.79 21.79 4.61
CA GLY A 510 16.06 23.18 5.00
C GLY A 510 16.94 23.97 4.03
N CYS A 511 17.69 23.25 3.19
CA CYS A 511 18.51 23.83 2.13
C CYS A 511 17.71 24.36 0.94
N THR A 512 16.42 24.03 0.83
CA THR A 512 15.55 24.44 -0.28
C THR A 512 14.42 25.29 0.24
N VAL A 513 14.46 26.59 -0.05
CA VAL A 513 13.54 27.59 0.50
C VAL A 513 12.68 28.17 -0.62
N PRO A 514 11.36 27.94 -0.61
CA PRO A 514 10.45 28.55 -1.57
C PRO A 514 9.97 29.93 -1.11
N GLU A 515 9.77 30.84 -2.07
CA GLU A 515 9.17 32.16 -1.91
C GLU A 515 8.01 32.30 -2.91
N PHE A 516 6.84 32.69 -2.42
CA PHE A 516 5.62 32.80 -3.24
C PHE A 516 4.69 33.91 -2.72
N SER A 517 3.80 34.38 -3.59
CA SER A 517 2.74 35.32 -3.21
C SER A 517 1.54 34.59 -2.62
N LYS A 518 1.00 35.09 -1.52
CA LYS A 518 -0.28 34.62 -0.94
C LYS A 518 -1.52 35.19 -1.65
N SER A 519 -1.32 36.05 -2.64
CA SER A 519 -2.44 36.62 -3.41
C SER A 519 -3.09 35.53 -4.27
N PRO A 520 -4.43 35.48 -4.35
CA PRO A 520 -5.10 34.54 -5.24
C PRO A 520 -4.71 34.76 -6.71
N ILE A 521 -4.61 33.67 -7.48
CA ILE A 521 -4.30 33.66 -8.90
C ILE A 521 -5.61 33.44 -9.65
N ALA A 522 -6.12 34.49 -10.30
CA ALA A 522 -7.39 34.43 -11.02
C ALA A 522 -7.33 33.44 -12.21
N PRO A 523 -8.48 32.93 -12.69
CA PRO A 523 -8.55 32.10 -13.89
C PRO A 523 -7.79 32.71 -15.09
N GLY A 524 -6.88 31.94 -15.68
CA GLY A 524 -6.02 32.34 -16.80
C GLY A 524 -4.75 33.09 -16.41
N GLU A 525 -4.64 33.58 -15.17
CA GLU A 525 -3.48 34.35 -14.69
C GLU A 525 -2.34 33.46 -14.20
N GLU A 526 -1.17 34.08 -14.05
CA GLU A 526 0.08 33.41 -13.67
C GLU A 526 0.72 34.04 -12.43
N ALA A 527 1.40 33.23 -11.64
CA ALA A 527 2.26 33.67 -10.55
C ALA A 527 3.65 33.03 -10.62
N ILE A 528 4.60 33.66 -9.94
CA ILE A 528 5.99 33.19 -9.85
C ILE A 528 6.24 32.57 -8.48
N ILE A 529 6.85 31.39 -8.48
CA ILE A 529 7.38 30.70 -7.31
C ILE A 529 8.89 30.67 -7.43
N THR A 530 9.58 31.39 -6.55
CA THR A 530 11.04 31.39 -6.52
C THR A 530 11.51 30.29 -5.57
N VAL A 531 12.35 29.38 -6.03
CA VAL A 531 12.95 28.32 -5.23
C VAL A 531 14.45 28.60 -5.10
N LYS A 532 14.91 28.80 -3.86
CA LYS A 532 16.33 29.01 -3.51
C LYS A 532 16.91 27.71 -2.97
N PHE A 533 18.12 27.37 -3.39
CA PHE A 533 18.86 26.21 -2.93
C PHE A 533 20.23 26.63 -2.39
N ASP A 534 20.43 26.42 -1.09
CA ASP A 534 21.71 26.63 -0.40
C ASP A 534 22.57 25.35 -0.50
N THR A 535 23.70 25.45 -1.19
CA THR A 535 24.60 24.31 -1.41
C THR A 535 25.54 24.05 -0.24
N LEU A 536 25.50 24.87 0.82
CA LEU A 536 26.33 24.66 2.00
C LEU A 536 26.01 23.32 2.67
N GLY A 537 27.04 22.49 2.88
CA GLY A 537 26.89 21.14 3.43
C GLY A 537 26.32 20.10 2.45
N LYS A 538 26.18 20.42 1.16
CA LYS A 538 25.64 19.52 0.13
C LYS A 538 26.68 19.33 -0.97
N LEU A 539 27.25 18.13 -1.11
CA LEU A 539 28.25 17.80 -2.14
C LEU A 539 27.71 16.73 -3.11
N GLY A 540 28.20 16.74 -4.35
CA GLY A 540 27.79 15.78 -5.39
C GLY A 540 26.38 16.05 -5.91
N LYS A 541 25.74 15.02 -6.47
CA LYS A 541 24.41 15.13 -7.07
C LYS A 541 23.33 15.34 -6.02
N GLN A 542 22.56 16.40 -6.18
CA GLN A 542 21.46 16.79 -5.31
C GLN A 542 20.16 16.82 -6.12
N ARG A 543 19.08 16.37 -5.51
CA ARG A 543 17.72 16.49 -6.04
C ARG A 543 16.79 16.81 -4.88
N ASN A 544 16.15 17.97 -4.95
CA ASN A 544 15.23 18.46 -3.92
C ASN A 544 13.88 18.79 -4.56
N THR A 545 12.82 18.76 -3.76
CA THR A 545 11.47 19.11 -4.21
C THR A 545 10.90 20.25 -3.37
N VAL A 546 10.01 21.02 -3.96
CA VAL A 546 9.13 21.97 -3.28
C VAL A 546 7.70 21.55 -3.55
N VAL A 547 6.91 21.38 -2.49
CA VAL A 547 5.49 21.04 -2.59
C VAL A 547 4.69 22.30 -2.27
N LEU A 548 3.92 22.77 -3.26
CA LEU A 548 2.95 23.85 -3.09
C LEU A 548 1.62 23.24 -2.65
N SER A 549 1.06 23.75 -1.55
CA SER A 549 -0.29 23.41 -1.10
C SER A 549 -1.26 24.48 -1.57
N THR A 550 -2.34 24.06 -2.23
CA THR A 550 -3.29 24.94 -2.92
C THR A 550 -4.74 24.57 -2.62
N ASN A 551 -5.71 25.38 -3.05
CA ASN A 551 -7.14 25.05 -2.97
C ASN A 551 -7.65 24.20 -4.16
N ALA A 552 -6.75 23.69 -5.02
CA ALA A 552 -7.11 22.88 -6.18
C ALA A 552 -7.32 21.40 -5.86
N VAL A 553 -7.70 20.60 -6.86
CA VAL A 553 -7.76 19.14 -6.78
C VAL A 553 -7.02 18.57 -8.01
N PRO A 554 -5.83 17.95 -7.83
CA PRO A 554 -5.10 17.77 -6.57
C PRO A 554 -4.66 19.11 -5.97
N ASN A 555 -4.63 19.18 -4.64
CA ASN A 555 -4.25 20.41 -3.93
C ASN A 555 -2.73 20.60 -3.86
N ARG A 556 -1.94 19.64 -4.34
CA ARG A 556 -0.48 19.73 -4.36
C ARG A 556 0.04 19.94 -5.76
N THR A 557 0.96 20.89 -5.90
CA THR A 557 1.78 21.06 -7.10
C THR A 557 3.23 20.89 -6.71
N ILE A 558 3.92 19.93 -7.34
CA ILE A 558 5.31 19.59 -7.00
C ILE A 558 6.25 20.27 -8.00
N LEU A 559 7.28 20.92 -7.47
CA LEU A 559 8.40 21.47 -8.20
C LEU A 559 9.66 20.68 -7.82
N SER A 560 10.54 20.42 -8.77
CA SER A 560 11.79 19.70 -8.57
C SER A 560 12.98 20.56 -9.00
N ILE A 561 14.03 20.54 -8.21
CA ILE A 561 15.32 21.12 -8.57
C ILE A 561 16.43 20.08 -8.44
N SER A 562 17.43 20.13 -9.32
CA SER A 562 18.64 19.32 -9.20
C SER A 562 19.90 20.14 -9.43
N ALA A 563 21.02 19.66 -8.90
CA ALA A 563 22.34 20.25 -9.13
C ALA A 563 23.45 19.21 -8.88
N GLU A 564 24.63 19.40 -9.47
CA GLU A 564 25.88 18.73 -9.11
C GLU A 564 26.76 19.74 -8.37
N VAL A 565 26.85 19.60 -7.04
CA VAL A 565 27.63 20.53 -6.21
C VAL A 565 29.09 20.10 -6.16
N GLU A 566 29.98 20.99 -6.61
CA GLU A 566 31.43 20.75 -6.66
C GLU A 566 32.18 21.79 -5.81
N MET A 567 33.29 21.36 -5.22
CA MET A 567 34.23 22.27 -4.56
C MET A 567 34.86 23.19 -5.62
N LYS A 568 35.08 24.46 -5.26
CA LYS A 568 35.83 25.38 -6.11
C LYS A 568 37.21 24.79 -6.42
N GLN A 569 37.55 24.66 -7.70
CA GLN A 569 38.91 24.33 -8.13
C GLN A 569 39.87 25.50 -7.86
#